data_AF-A0A6N7Q256-F1
#
_entry.id   AF-A0A6N7Q256-F1
#
_cell.length_a   1.000
_cell.length_b   1.000
_cell.length_c   1.000
_cell.angle_alpha   90.00
_cell.angle_beta   90.00
_cell.angle_gamma   90.00
#
_symmetry.space_group_name_H-M   'P 1'
#
loop_
_entity.id
_entity.type
_entity.pdbx_description
1 polymer ?
#
loop_
_entity_poly.entity_id
_entity_poly.type
_entity_poly.pdbx_seq_one_letter_code
_entity_poly.pdbx_strand_id
1 'polypeptide(L)'
;MAAKKHLALAFILALSGVAAACGGGSTPPPDTANDQKTDGTQTDKPADPGATDAKPTGDAQPGGDTKPADPGAGGTAATPPAGKGSTNIKQSQMLEDIKKIGLAPDKLADLPKIPLAQKKKLMPLFQKALGYKDCNGCHVEGDYKAETRKIKITRGMWKNFVVALRDEKGGAVFCDTCHDGNEHNLDHSNKEALEKFMDEQYEDKLSRADKKDMECGTCHGDPFEGDIITKVWGIAKK
;
A
#
# COMPACT_ATOMS: atom_id res chain seq x y z
N MET A 1 24.50 -45.45 -5.13
CA MET A 1 24.82 -45.84 -3.73
C MET A 1 26.12 -45.17 -3.33
N ALA A 2 26.09 -44.19 -2.43
CA ALA A 2 27.27 -43.75 -1.66
C ALA A 2 26.79 -42.88 -0.49
N ALA A 3 26.83 -43.46 0.71
CA ALA A 3 26.44 -42.86 1.97
C ALA A 3 27.58 -42.04 2.58
N LYS A 4 27.29 -40.84 3.10
CA LYS A 4 28.07 -40.13 4.13
C LYS A 4 27.07 -39.46 5.07
N LYS A 5 26.76 -40.09 6.20
CA LYS A 5 27.44 -40.07 7.50
C LYS A 5 27.28 -38.74 8.25
N HIS A 6 26.55 -38.87 9.35
CA HIS A 6 26.17 -37.96 10.41
C HIS A 6 27.29 -37.01 10.90
N LEU A 7 26.89 -35.78 11.25
CA LEU A 7 27.46 -35.08 12.39
C LEU A 7 26.32 -34.41 13.17
N ALA A 8 25.97 -35.03 14.29
CA ALA A 8 25.13 -34.42 15.32
C ALA A 8 26.02 -33.48 16.14
N LEU A 9 25.63 -32.21 16.25
CA LEU A 9 26.18 -31.32 17.26
C LEU A 9 25.06 -30.95 18.23
N ALA A 10 25.09 -31.62 19.38
CA ALA A 10 24.34 -31.22 20.57
C ALA A 10 25.00 -29.98 21.16
N PHE A 11 24.23 -28.90 21.38
CA PHE A 11 24.63 -27.82 22.25
C PHE A 11 23.66 -27.72 23.42
N ILE A 12 24.27 -27.74 24.60
CA ILE A 12 23.71 -27.87 25.93
C ILE A 12 23.18 -26.52 26.44
N LEU A 13 22.10 -26.63 27.23
CA LEU A 13 21.51 -25.66 28.17
C LEU A 13 22.43 -24.56 28.74
N ALA A 14 21.86 -23.37 28.89
CA ALA A 14 22.04 -22.57 30.11
C ALA A 14 20.73 -21.82 30.45
N LEU A 15 20.02 -22.31 31.47
CA LEU A 15 19.05 -21.52 32.23
C LEU A 15 19.83 -20.57 33.15
N SER A 16 19.53 -19.28 33.05
CA SER A 16 19.84 -18.31 34.12
C SER A 16 18.64 -17.39 34.29
N GLY A 17 17.89 -17.63 35.37
CA GLY A 17 16.90 -16.69 35.88
C GLY A 17 17.58 -15.57 36.65
N VAL A 18 17.10 -14.34 36.48
CA VAL A 18 17.26 -13.26 37.44
C VAL A 18 15.90 -12.60 37.60
N ALA A 19 15.32 -12.76 38.79
CA ALA A 19 14.25 -11.92 39.28
C ALA A 19 14.85 -10.65 39.89
N ALA A 20 14.31 -9.49 39.52
CA ALA A 20 14.46 -8.25 40.29
C ALA A 20 13.18 -7.41 40.16
N ALA A 21 12.62 -7.06 41.30
CA ALA A 21 11.40 -6.29 41.50
C ALA A 21 11.68 -4.78 41.68
N CYS A 22 10.59 -4.00 41.74
CA CYS A 22 10.49 -2.57 42.07
C CYS A 22 10.91 -1.62 40.93
N GLY A 23 10.16 -0.60 40.53
CA GLY A 23 9.02 0.12 41.09
C GLY A 23 9.10 1.54 40.51
N GLY A 24 7.97 2.18 40.20
CA GLY A 24 7.99 3.57 39.72
C GLY A 24 6.74 3.95 38.94
N GLY A 25 5.75 4.50 39.66
CA GLY A 25 4.49 4.94 39.10
C GLY A 25 4.62 6.08 38.11
N SER A 26 3.70 6.11 37.15
CA SER A 26 3.31 7.30 36.41
C SER A 26 1.84 7.12 36.05
N THR A 27 0.99 7.86 36.77
CA THR A 27 -0.44 7.98 36.55
C THR A 27 -0.75 8.41 35.11
N PRO A 28 -1.67 7.75 34.40
CA PRO A 28 -2.22 8.29 33.15
C PRO A 28 -3.22 9.43 33.45
N PRO A 29 -3.31 10.46 32.59
CA PRO A 29 -4.35 11.49 32.69
C PRO A 29 -5.75 10.91 32.41
N PRO A 30 -6.82 11.52 32.94
CA PRO A 30 -8.16 10.96 32.93
C PRO A 30 -8.78 10.86 31.53
N ASP A 31 -9.42 9.72 31.28
CA ASP A 31 -10.35 9.48 30.19
C ASP A 31 -11.56 10.40 30.35
N THR A 32 -11.71 11.39 29.46
CA THR A 32 -13.02 12.03 29.27
C THR A 32 -13.92 11.08 28.51
N ALA A 33 -14.86 10.52 29.27
CA ALA A 33 -16.04 9.81 28.80
C ALA A 33 -16.74 10.55 27.66
N ASN A 34 -17.05 9.82 26.59
CA ASN A 34 -18.27 10.08 25.83
C ASN A 34 -18.75 8.76 25.22
N ASP A 35 -19.32 7.92 26.08
CA ASP A 35 -20.28 6.90 25.69
C ASP A 35 -21.60 7.60 25.36
N GLN A 36 -22.00 7.56 24.09
CA GLN A 36 -23.43 7.57 23.77
C GLN A 36 -23.78 6.28 23.05
N LYS A 37 -24.37 5.41 23.87
CA LYS A 37 -25.17 4.25 23.54
C LYS A 37 -26.49 4.76 22.93
N THR A 38 -26.82 4.33 21.72
CA THR A 38 -28.21 4.31 21.25
C THR A 38 -28.53 2.90 20.77
N ASP A 39 -29.07 2.13 21.70
CA ASP A 39 -29.92 0.97 21.42
C ASP A 39 -31.21 1.47 20.75
N GLY A 40 -31.57 0.87 19.63
CA GLY A 40 -32.80 1.18 18.89
C GLY A 40 -33.26 -0.04 18.10
N THR A 41 -33.82 -1.00 18.83
CA THR A 41 -34.62 -2.11 18.29
C THR A 41 -35.84 -1.56 17.57
N GLN A 42 -36.04 -1.92 16.31
CA GLN A 42 -37.37 -1.89 15.71
C GLN A 42 -37.53 -3.08 14.75
N THR A 43 -38.50 -3.93 15.09
CA THR A 43 -38.90 -5.14 14.36
C THR A 43 -40.23 -4.88 13.66
N ASP A 44 -40.43 -5.61 12.55
CA ASP A 44 -41.70 -5.92 11.85
C ASP A 44 -42.34 -4.78 11.01
N LYS A 45 -42.86 -4.94 9.78
CA LYS A 45 -43.45 -6.06 9.02
C LYS A 45 -43.66 -5.60 7.52
N PRO A 46 -43.88 -6.48 6.51
CA PRO A 46 -43.71 -6.16 5.09
C PRO A 46 -44.99 -5.83 4.31
N ALA A 47 -44.82 -5.32 3.08
CA ALA A 47 -45.77 -5.45 1.98
C ALA A 47 -45.04 -5.51 0.63
N ASP A 48 -45.47 -6.50 -0.17
CA ASP A 48 -45.11 -6.86 -1.55
C ASP A 48 -46.11 -6.17 -2.54
N PRO A 49 -46.28 -6.62 -3.80
CA PRO A 49 -45.48 -6.46 -5.03
C PRO A 49 -46.09 -5.40 -5.98
N GLY A 50 -45.38 -5.02 -7.05
CA GLY A 50 -46.01 -4.28 -8.15
C GLY A 50 -45.10 -3.92 -9.32
N ALA A 51 -45.23 -4.68 -10.41
CA ALA A 51 -44.55 -4.52 -11.70
C ALA A 51 -44.89 -3.20 -12.44
N THR A 52 -44.04 -2.81 -13.40
CA THR A 52 -44.44 -2.69 -14.82
C THR A 52 -43.27 -2.30 -15.73
N ASP A 53 -43.20 -3.01 -16.85
CA ASP A 53 -42.43 -2.75 -18.05
C ASP A 53 -42.69 -1.36 -18.66
N ALA A 54 -41.64 -0.74 -19.22
CA ALA A 54 -41.78 0.16 -20.36
C ALA A 54 -40.47 0.29 -21.14
N LYS A 55 -40.43 -0.39 -22.29
CA LYS A 55 -39.53 -0.14 -23.42
C LYS A 55 -40.09 1.02 -24.25
N PRO A 56 -39.24 1.93 -24.78
CA PRO A 56 -39.52 2.55 -26.06
C PRO A 56 -38.54 2.06 -27.14
N THR A 57 -39.13 1.65 -28.25
CA THR A 57 -38.51 1.50 -29.57
C THR A 57 -38.83 2.80 -30.33
N GLY A 58 -37.88 3.36 -31.07
CA GLY A 58 -38.11 4.54 -31.91
C GLY A 58 -36.96 4.79 -32.88
N ASP A 59 -37.26 4.60 -34.16
CA ASP A 59 -36.41 4.54 -35.35
C ASP A 59 -35.81 5.89 -35.87
N ALA A 60 -34.76 5.70 -36.69
CA ALA A 60 -34.40 6.41 -37.94
C ALA A 60 -33.84 7.87 -37.98
N GLN A 61 -32.52 7.98 -38.28
CA GLN A 61 -31.86 8.42 -39.56
C GLN A 61 -32.29 9.76 -40.26
N PRO A 62 -31.52 10.44 -41.18
CA PRO A 62 -30.07 10.66 -41.42
C PRO A 62 -29.68 12.17 -41.53
N GLY A 63 -28.38 12.45 -41.67
CA GLY A 63 -27.91 13.49 -42.60
C GLY A 63 -27.02 14.58 -42.00
N GLY A 64 -25.86 14.83 -42.63
CA GLY A 64 -25.05 16.01 -42.34
C GLY A 64 -23.58 15.89 -42.71
N ASP A 65 -23.28 15.79 -44.00
CA ASP A 65 -21.94 16.07 -44.54
C ASP A 65 -21.46 17.45 -44.10
N THR A 66 -20.44 17.50 -43.23
CA THR A 66 -19.67 18.72 -42.99
C THR A 66 -18.17 18.44 -43.01
N LYS A 67 -17.59 18.85 -44.14
CA LYS A 67 -16.20 19.21 -44.42
C LYS A 67 -15.29 19.42 -43.18
N PRO A 68 -14.18 18.67 -43.06
CA PRO A 68 -13.04 19.11 -42.27
C PRO A 68 -12.17 20.10 -43.07
N ALA A 69 -11.82 21.18 -42.40
CA ALA A 69 -10.90 22.22 -42.85
C ALA A 69 -9.43 21.77 -42.75
N ASP A 70 -8.59 22.52 -43.47
CA ASP A 70 -7.12 22.57 -43.58
C ASP A 70 -6.26 21.95 -42.45
N PRO A 71 -5.08 21.36 -42.77
CA PRO A 71 -4.11 20.93 -41.78
C PRO A 71 -3.46 22.15 -41.13
N GLY A 72 -3.88 22.44 -39.89
CA GLY A 72 -3.23 23.40 -39.03
C GLY A 72 -1.75 23.06 -38.82
N ALA A 73 -0.92 24.09 -39.02
CA ALA A 73 0.52 24.11 -38.80
C ALA A 73 0.93 23.31 -37.55
N GLY A 74 1.82 22.33 -37.78
CA GLY A 74 2.46 21.54 -36.74
C GLY A 74 3.29 22.44 -35.82
N GLY A 75 2.69 22.84 -34.70
CA GLY A 75 3.46 23.17 -33.52
C GLY A 75 4.16 21.89 -33.08
N THR A 76 5.48 21.84 -33.24
CA THR A 76 6.32 20.81 -32.63
C THR A 76 6.09 20.88 -31.13
N ALA A 77 5.23 19.99 -30.62
CA ALA A 77 5.06 19.76 -29.21
C ALA A 77 6.45 19.45 -28.65
N ALA A 78 6.94 20.34 -27.78
CA ALA A 78 8.21 20.16 -27.12
C ALA A 78 8.21 18.78 -26.45
N THR A 79 9.17 17.93 -26.82
CA THR A 79 9.37 16.64 -26.20
C THR A 79 9.49 16.85 -24.69
N PRO A 80 8.66 16.19 -23.86
CA PRO A 80 8.80 16.25 -22.41
C PRO A 80 10.24 15.91 -22.02
N PRO A 81 10.82 16.58 -21.01
CA PRO A 81 12.15 16.22 -20.53
C PRO A 81 12.16 14.73 -20.15
N ALA A 82 13.20 14.00 -20.59
CA ALA A 82 13.37 12.59 -20.26
C ALA A 82 13.26 12.41 -18.74
N GLY A 83 12.36 11.52 -18.32
CA GLY A 83 12.15 11.20 -16.91
C GLY A 83 13.45 10.70 -16.27
N LYS A 84 13.56 10.84 -14.95
CA LYS A 84 14.74 10.37 -14.19
C LYS A 84 14.85 8.84 -14.11
N GLY A 85 14.03 8.10 -14.85
CA GLY A 85 13.92 6.64 -14.79
C GLY A 85 13.24 6.16 -13.50
N SER A 86 12.86 4.88 -13.49
CA SER A 86 12.35 4.19 -12.30
C SER A 86 13.47 3.92 -11.28
N THR A 87 13.12 3.90 -9.99
CA THR A 87 14.07 3.70 -8.88
C THR A 87 14.21 2.23 -8.53
N ASN A 88 15.40 1.65 -8.70
CA ASN A 88 15.68 0.26 -8.34
C ASN A 88 15.38 -0.04 -6.87
N ILE A 89 14.92 -1.26 -6.58
CA ILE A 89 14.68 -1.66 -5.19
C ILE A 89 15.99 -1.81 -4.41
N LYS A 90 15.92 -1.54 -3.11
CA LYS A 90 17.03 -1.77 -2.18
C LYS A 90 16.55 -2.26 -0.82
N GLN A 91 17.44 -2.89 -0.07
CA GLN A 91 17.13 -3.26 1.31
C GLN A 91 16.78 -2.00 2.13
N SER A 92 15.69 -2.05 2.88
CA SER A 92 15.25 -0.92 3.71
C SER A 92 16.30 -0.60 4.76
N GLN A 93 16.61 0.70 4.88
CA GLN A 93 17.49 1.23 5.91
C GLN A 93 16.72 1.54 7.21
N MET A 94 15.40 1.39 7.21
CA MET A 94 14.51 1.78 8.32
C MET A 94 14.08 0.60 9.19
N LEU A 95 14.46 -0.63 8.87
CA LEU A 95 14.01 -1.83 9.60
C LEU A 95 14.40 -1.81 11.08
N GLU A 96 15.59 -1.30 11.41
CA GLU A 96 16.02 -1.16 12.81
C GLU A 96 15.22 -0.11 13.56
N ASP A 97 14.82 0.99 12.90
CA ASP A 97 13.98 2.00 13.52
C ASP A 97 12.55 1.50 13.74
N ILE A 98 12.02 0.68 12.83
CA ILE A 98 10.73 -0.02 13.01
C ILE A 98 10.79 -0.93 14.25
N LYS A 99 11.87 -1.69 14.43
CA LYS A 99 12.09 -2.52 15.63
C LYS A 99 12.12 -1.68 16.90
N LYS A 100 12.82 -0.54 16.90
CA LYS A 100 12.88 0.40 18.06
C LYS A 100 11.50 0.98 18.41
N ILE A 101 10.58 1.07 17.46
CA ILE A 101 9.19 1.49 17.70
C ILE A 101 8.35 0.36 18.35
N GLY A 102 8.92 -0.84 18.47
CA GLY A 102 8.26 -2.02 19.03
C GLY A 102 7.39 -2.76 18.00
N LEU A 103 7.68 -2.58 16.71
CA LEU A 103 7.04 -3.33 15.64
C LEU A 103 8.00 -4.40 15.13
N ALA A 104 7.49 -5.61 14.87
CA ALA A 104 8.28 -6.70 14.28
C ALA A 104 8.23 -6.59 12.75
N PRO A 105 9.32 -6.25 12.04
CA PRO A 105 9.28 -6.01 10.59
C PRO A 105 8.85 -7.25 9.78
N ASP A 106 9.16 -8.45 10.27
CA ASP A 106 8.81 -9.73 9.66
C ASP A 106 7.33 -10.13 9.87
N LYS A 107 6.64 -9.47 10.81
CA LYS A 107 5.26 -9.80 11.24
C LYS A 107 4.44 -8.52 11.47
N LEU A 108 4.57 -7.56 10.56
CA LEU A 108 3.81 -6.32 10.63
C LEU A 108 2.31 -6.59 10.52
N ALA A 109 1.53 -6.01 11.44
CA ALA A 109 0.08 -5.98 11.34
C ALA A 109 -0.37 -4.95 10.30
N ASP A 110 -1.62 -5.05 9.85
CA ASP A 110 -2.23 -3.99 9.03
C ASP A 110 -2.16 -2.64 9.75
N LEU A 111 -1.92 -1.56 8.98
CA LEU A 111 -1.75 -0.22 9.54
C LEU A 111 -2.87 0.18 10.52
N PRO A 112 -4.18 -0.09 10.27
CA PRO A 112 -5.24 0.23 11.23
C PRO A 112 -5.10 -0.47 12.59
N LYS A 113 -4.56 -1.69 12.63
CA LYS A 113 -4.39 -2.51 13.84
C LYS A 113 -3.19 -2.08 14.70
N ILE A 114 -2.31 -1.23 14.18
CA ILE A 114 -1.17 -0.71 14.93
C ILE A 114 -1.67 0.32 15.98
N PRO A 115 -1.26 0.21 17.26
CA PRO A 115 -1.55 1.20 18.30
C PRO A 115 -1.17 2.63 17.89
N LEU A 116 -1.97 3.62 18.31
CA LEU A 116 -1.77 5.03 17.94
C LEU A 116 -0.38 5.56 18.34
N ALA A 117 0.13 5.15 19.51
CA ALA A 117 1.46 5.55 19.98
C ALA A 117 2.58 5.10 19.01
N GLN A 118 2.47 3.89 18.45
CA GLN A 118 3.42 3.38 17.46
C GLN A 118 3.23 4.04 16.10
N LYS A 119 1.97 4.26 15.66
CA LYS A 119 1.68 5.02 14.43
C LYS A 119 2.33 6.40 14.43
N LYS A 120 2.22 7.14 15.55
CA LYS A 120 2.85 8.47 15.68
C LYS A 120 4.37 8.41 15.46
N LYS A 121 5.04 7.37 15.96
CA LYS A 121 6.49 7.16 15.75
C LYS A 121 6.83 6.66 14.34
N LEU A 122 5.88 6.04 13.65
CA LEU A 122 6.03 5.58 12.27
C LEU A 122 5.92 6.72 11.25
N MET A 123 5.18 7.80 11.57
CA MET A 123 4.97 8.93 10.65
C MET A 123 6.27 9.56 10.12
N PRO A 124 7.30 9.86 10.94
CA PRO A 124 8.57 10.37 10.43
C PRO A 124 9.28 9.41 9.47
N LEU A 125 9.13 8.09 9.66
CA LEU A 125 9.70 7.09 8.75
C LEU A 125 9.00 7.12 7.39
N PHE A 126 7.66 7.29 7.37
CA PHE A 126 6.94 7.48 6.11
C PHE A 126 7.35 8.77 5.39
N GLN A 127 7.47 9.88 6.11
CA GLN A 127 7.92 11.15 5.51
C GLN A 127 9.29 11.00 4.88
N LYS A 128 10.25 10.43 5.61
CA LYS A 128 11.61 10.19 5.12
C LYS A 128 11.63 9.25 3.92
N ALA A 129 10.88 8.16 3.96
CA ALA A 129 10.85 7.16 2.89
C ALA A 129 10.23 7.68 1.59
N LEU A 130 9.27 8.59 1.71
CA LEU A 130 8.54 9.18 0.57
C LEU A 130 9.09 10.54 0.14
N GLY A 131 10.08 11.10 0.83
CA GLY A 131 10.64 12.41 0.49
C GLY A 131 9.79 13.62 0.90
N TYR A 132 8.77 13.41 1.74
CA TYR A 132 7.95 14.52 2.21
C TYR A 132 8.69 15.36 3.24
N LYS A 133 8.58 16.68 3.10
CA LYS A 133 9.17 17.66 4.03
C LYS A 133 8.33 17.84 5.29
N ASP A 134 7.06 17.50 5.23
CA ASP A 134 6.08 17.69 6.29
C ASP A 134 4.96 16.62 6.24
N CYS A 135 4.00 16.73 7.16
CA CYS A 135 2.84 15.85 7.23
C CYS A 135 1.78 16.12 6.14
N ASN A 136 1.81 17.29 5.50
CA ASN A 136 0.78 17.77 4.56
C ASN A 136 0.89 17.04 3.21
N GLY A 137 1.99 16.31 2.99
CA GLY A 137 2.12 15.36 1.89
C GLY A 137 0.94 14.38 1.81
N CYS A 138 0.42 13.91 2.94
CA CYS A 138 -0.72 12.97 3.01
C CYS A 138 -1.90 13.45 3.86
N HIS A 139 -1.66 14.29 4.87
CA HIS A 139 -2.70 14.76 5.79
C HIS A 139 -3.21 16.15 5.41
N VAL A 140 -4.37 16.52 5.95
CA VAL A 140 -4.89 17.89 5.88
C VAL A 140 -4.36 18.66 7.09
N GLU A 141 -3.82 19.85 6.86
CA GLU A 141 -3.36 20.72 7.93
C GLU A 141 -4.52 21.07 8.87
N GLY A 142 -4.31 20.94 10.18
CA GLY A 142 -5.36 21.14 11.19
C GLY A 142 -6.33 19.96 11.36
N ASP A 143 -6.41 19.03 10.41
CA ASP A 143 -7.19 17.80 10.52
C ASP A 143 -6.42 16.56 10.07
N TYR A 144 -5.53 16.10 10.96
CA TYR A 144 -4.74 14.88 10.73
C TYR A 144 -5.57 13.59 10.75
N LYS A 145 -6.85 13.65 11.14
CA LYS A 145 -7.77 12.50 11.15
C LYS A 145 -8.56 12.39 9.84
N ALA A 146 -8.70 13.48 9.07
CA ALA A 146 -9.34 13.48 7.77
C ALA A 146 -8.75 12.39 6.87
N GLU A 147 -9.63 11.55 6.32
CA GLU A 147 -9.23 10.51 5.40
C GLU A 147 -9.04 11.08 4.00
N THR A 148 -7.79 11.30 3.60
CA THR A 148 -7.45 11.73 2.24
C THR A 148 -7.28 10.53 1.31
N ARG A 149 -7.36 10.78 -0.01
CA ARG A 149 -7.00 9.77 -1.03
C ARG A 149 -5.59 9.20 -0.82
N LYS A 150 -4.62 10.05 -0.45
CA LYS A 150 -3.24 9.61 -0.22
C LYS A 150 -3.13 8.70 1.00
N ILE A 151 -3.87 8.98 2.07
CA ILE A 151 -3.95 8.08 3.24
C ILE A 151 -4.51 6.71 2.83
N LYS A 152 -5.55 6.66 1.98
CA LYS A 152 -6.08 5.40 1.45
C LYS A 152 -5.03 4.64 0.65
N ILE A 153 -4.28 5.32 -0.21
CA ILE A 153 -3.18 4.73 -0.98
C ILE A 153 -2.08 4.20 -0.06
N THR A 154 -1.65 4.98 0.95
CA THR A 154 -0.64 4.52 1.92
C THR A 154 -1.09 3.26 2.66
N ARG A 155 -2.38 3.14 3.02
CA ARG A 155 -2.93 1.92 3.63
C ARG A 155 -2.92 0.74 2.66
N GLY A 156 -3.26 0.97 1.38
CA GLY A 156 -3.14 -0.04 0.33
C GLY A 156 -1.70 -0.50 0.14
N MET A 157 -0.75 0.44 0.04
CA MET A 157 0.67 0.16 -0.08
C MET A 157 1.21 -0.63 1.12
N TRP A 158 0.80 -0.24 2.34
CA TRP A 158 1.17 -0.96 3.55
C TRP A 158 0.68 -2.41 3.51
N LYS A 159 -0.61 -2.61 3.25
CA LYS A 159 -1.24 -3.93 3.27
C LYS A 159 -0.69 -4.84 2.19
N ASN A 160 -0.62 -4.34 0.95
CA ASN A 160 -0.37 -5.17 -0.22
C ASN A 160 1.13 -5.34 -0.53
N PHE A 161 2.01 -4.49 0.01
CA PHE A 161 3.45 -4.59 -0.23
C PHE A 161 4.24 -4.73 1.07
N VAL A 162 4.16 -3.76 1.99
CA VAL A 162 4.99 -3.77 3.22
C VAL A 162 4.72 -5.02 4.07
N VAL A 163 3.45 -5.36 4.28
CA VAL A 163 3.07 -6.54 5.05
C VAL A 163 3.30 -7.82 4.24
N ALA A 164 2.93 -7.80 2.96
CA ALA A 164 2.80 -9.00 2.15
C ALA A 164 4.06 -9.43 1.41
N LEU A 165 5.06 -8.56 1.23
CA LEU A 165 6.25 -8.85 0.42
C LEU A 165 7.53 -8.89 1.25
N ARG A 166 8.51 -9.63 0.72
CA ARG A 166 9.85 -9.80 1.25
C ARG A 166 10.85 -9.58 0.12
N ASP A 167 12.06 -9.14 0.47
CA ASP A 167 13.15 -9.02 -0.49
C ASP A 167 13.70 -10.39 -0.91
N GLU A 168 14.65 -10.40 -1.84
CA GLU A 168 15.33 -11.59 -2.37
C GLU A 168 15.97 -12.49 -1.27
N LYS A 169 16.24 -11.93 -0.08
CA LYS A 169 16.82 -12.63 1.08
C LYS A 169 15.75 -13.05 2.09
N GLY A 170 14.47 -12.86 1.78
CA GLY A 170 13.35 -13.07 2.70
C GLY A 170 13.21 -11.99 3.77
N GLY A 171 13.94 -10.89 3.65
CA GLY A 171 13.91 -9.73 4.55
C GLY A 171 12.62 -8.93 4.41
N ALA A 172 12.22 -8.24 5.47
CA ALA A 172 11.07 -7.33 5.42
C ALA A 172 11.36 -6.14 4.50
N VAL A 173 10.36 -5.73 3.71
CA VAL A 173 10.43 -4.50 2.91
C VAL A 173 9.75 -3.36 3.67
N PHE A 174 10.14 -2.13 3.34
CA PHE A 174 9.47 -0.93 3.84
C PHE A 174 9.34 0.10 2.71
N CYS A 175 8.71 1.24 2.97
CA CYS A 175 8.46 2.25 1.94
C CYS A 175 9.75 2.71 1.23
N ASP A 176 10.87 2.81 1.94
CA ASP A 176 12.17 3.23 1.38
C ASP A 176 12.84 2.17 0.50
N THR A 177 12.36 0.92 0.54
CA THR A 177 12.82 -0.14 -0.37
C THR A 177 12.56 0.22 -1.83
N CYS A 178 11.40 0.84 -2.12
CA CYS A 178 11.01 1.19 -3.49
C CYS A 178 11.06 2.70 -3.75
N HIS A 179 10.75 3.52 -2.74
CA HIS A 179 10.60 4.97 -2.94
C HIS A 179 11.91 5.74 -2.84
N ASP A 180 12.86 5.30 -2.01
CA ASP A 180 14.14 5.99 -1.75
C ASP A 180 14.03 7.52 -1.59
N GLY A 181 13.05 7.99 -0.82
CA GLY A 181 12.84 9.42 -0.60
C GLY A 181 12.20 10.15 -1.79
N ASN A 182 11.51 9.42 -2.68
CA ASN A 182 10.76 9.98 -3.78
C ASN A 182 9.35 9.35 -3.83
N GLU A 183 8.30 10.17 -3.70
CA GLU A 183 6.92 9.71 -3.75
C GLU A 183 6.51 9.16 -5.13
N HIS A 184 7.27 9.49 -6.18
CA HIS A 184 7.07 9.07 -7.57
C HIS A 184 8.30 8.30 -8.06
N ASN A 185 8.36 7.02 -7.72
CA ASN A 185 9.52 6.18 -7.97
C ASN A 185 9.49 5.43 -9.31
N LEU A 186 8.37 5.48 -10.04
CA LEU A 186 8.19 4.80 -11.33
C LEU A 186 8.11 5.82 -12.47
N ASP A 187 8.85 5.56 -13.54
CA ASP A 187 8.78 6.35 -14.77
C ASP A 187 7.73 5.76 -15.73
N HIS A 188 6.59 6.44 -15.82
CA HIS A 188 5.49 6.04 -16.70
C HIS A 188 5.60 6.61 -18.12
N SER A 189 6.70 7.30 -18.47
CA SER A 189 6.86 7.91 -19.80
C SER A 189 7.14 6.90 -20.92
N ASN A 190 7.68 5.72 -20.59
CA ASN A 190 7.92 4.64 -21.54
C ASN A 190 7.39 3.31 -20.97
N LYS A 191 6.29 2.81 -21.54
CA LYS A 191 5.61 1.61 -21.07
C LYS A 191 6.48 0.36 -21.17
N GLU A 192 7.22 0.17 -22.26
CA GLU A 192 8.07 -1.01 -22.47
C GLU A 192 9.22 -1.04 -21.46
N ALA A 193 9.86 0.11 -21.23
CA ALA A 193 10.89 0.24 -20.21
C ALA A 193 10.34 0.02 -18.79
N LEU A 194 9.13 0.51 -18.52
CA LEU A 194 8.46 0.29 -17.23
C LEU A 194 8.12 -1.18 -17.01
N GLU A 195 7.57 -1.87 -18.01
CA GLU A 195 7.24 -3.30 -17.95
C GLU A 195 8.47 -4.13 -17.63
N LYS A 196 9.54 -3.97 -18.41
CA LYS A 196 10.82 -4.62 -18.14
C LYS A 196 11.36 -4.33 -16.73
N PHE A 197 11.22 -3.08 -16.29
CA PHE A 197 11.62 -2.70 -14.93
C PHE A 197 10.78 -3.41 -13.86
N MET A 198 9.46 -3.55 -14.05
CA MET A 198 8.58 -4.25 -13.11
C MET A 198 8.99 -5.72 -12.97
N ASP A 199 9.29 -6.39 -14.09
CA ASP A 199 9.76 -7.78 -14.10
C ASP A 199 11.08 -7.89 -13.32
N GLU A 200 12.10 -7.13 -13.74
CA GLU A 200 13.46 -7.24 -13.20
C GLU A 200 13.61 -6.73 -11.75
N GLN A 201 12.75 -5.82 -11.30
CA GLN A 201 12.88 -5.20 -9.97
C GLN A 201 11.82 -5.64 -8.98
N TYR A 202 10.60 -5.95 -9.41
CA TYR A 202 9.53 -6.34 -8.49
C TYR A 202 9.20 -7.81 -8.60
N GLU A 203 9.04 -8.37 -9.80
CA GLU A 203 8.71 -9.79 -9.94
C GLU A 203 9.89 -10.70 -9.54
N ASP A 204 11.07 -10.44 -10.08
CA ASP A 204 12.25 -11.29 -9.86
C ASP A 204 12.87 -11.17 -8.47
N LYS A 205 12.74 -10.00 -7.83
CA LYS A 205 13.47 -9.68 -6.60
C LYS A 205 12.62 -9.59 -5.34
N LEU A 206 11.30 -9.62 -5.48
CA LEU A 206 10.41 -9.70 -4.34
C LEU A 206 9.81 -11.09 -4.25
N SER A 207 9.40 -11.46 -3.05
CA SER A 207 8.69 -12.71 -2.80
C SER A 207 7.57 -12.45 -1.82
N ARG A 208 6.57 -13.33 -1.79
CA ARG A 208 5.48 -13.18 -0.82
C ARG A 208 5.90 -13.69 0.55
N ALA A 209 5.47 -12.96 1.58
CA ALA A 209 5.65 -13.34 2.98
C ALA A 209 4.99 -14.67 3.33
N ASP A 210 3.88 -14.99 2.65
CA ASP A 210 3.16 -16.26 2.79
C ASP A 210 3.76 -17.41 1.95
N LYS A 211 4.87 -17.14 1.23
CA LYS A 211 5.60 -18.08 0.37
C LYS A 211 4.78 -18.68 -0.77
N LYS A 212 3.64 -18.07 -1.11
CA LYS A 212 2.92 -18.42 -2.33
C LYS A 212 3.65 -17.85 -3.53
N ASP A 213 3.35 -18.40 -4.70
CA ASP A 213 3.85 -17.87 -5.95
C ASP A 213 3.37 -16.44 -6.17
N MET A 214 4.23 -15.64 -6.78
CA MET A 214 3.96 -14.27 -7.17
C MET A 214 3.95 -14.21 -8.69
N GLU A 215 2.83 -13.78 -9.24
CA GLU A 215 2.63 -13.57 -10.67
C GLU A 215 2.10 -12.15 -10.85
N CYS A 216 2.11 -11.62 -12.08
CA CYS A 216 1.60 -10.26 -12.37
C CYS A 216 0.18 -10.04 -11.78
N GLY A 217 -0.68 -11.07 -11.83
CA GLY A 217 -2.04 -11.01 -11.30
C GLY A 217 -2.15 -10.95 -9.77
N THR A 218 -1.08 -11.32 -9.04
CA THR A 218 -1.02 -11.13 -7.59
C THR A 218 -1.03 -9.65 -7.21
N CYS A 219 -0.37 -8.81 -8.01
CA CYS A 219 -0.26 -7.38 -7.78
C CYS A 219 -1.33 -6.58 -8.53
N HIS A 220 -1.68 -7.03 -9.75
CA HIS A 220 -2.53 -6.32 -10.68
C HIS A 220 -3.96 -6.86 -10.79
N GLY A 221 -4.28 -7.95 -10.09
CA GLY A 221 -5.56 -8.66 -10.26
C GLY A 221 -5.56 -9.62 -11.44
N ASP A 222 -6.57 -10.48 -11.49
CA ASP A 222 -6.82 -11.43 -12.59
C ASP A 222 -8.23 -11.19 -13.14
N PRO A 223 -8.39 -10.67 -14.37
CA PRO A 223 -7.35 -10.36 -15.36
C PRO A 223 -6.45 -9.18 -14.95
N PHE A 224 -5.28 -9.05 -15.59
CA PHE A 224 -4.31 -7.98 -15.34
C PHE A 224 -4.96 -6.59 -15.44
N GLU A 225 -4.82 -5.78 -14.38
CA GLU A 225 -5.36 -4.42 -14.33
C GLU A 225 -4.25 -3.40 -13.99
N GLY A 226 -3.89 -2.57 -14.98
CA GLY A 226 -2.81 -1.59 -14.86
C GLY A 226 -3.11 -0.43 -13.88
N ASP A 227 -4.37 -0.22 -13.50
CA ASP A 227 -4.80 0.81 -12.55
C ASP A 227 -5.16 0.20 -11.19
N ILE A 228 -4.14 -0.35 -10.52
CA ILE A 228 -4.31 -1.08 -9.26
C ILE A 228 -4.99 -0.24 -8.18
N ILE A 229 -4.71 1.07 -8.14
CA ILE A 229 -5.24 1.96 -7.12
C ILE A 229 -6.76 2.10 -7.27
N THR A 230 -7.23 2.33 -8.50
CA THR A 230 -8.66 2.59 -8.73
C THR A 230 -9.44 1.29 -8.85
N LYS A 231 -8.91 0.32 -9.59
CA LYS A 231 -9.65 -0.87 -10.02
C LYS A 231 -9.50 -2.03 -9.06
N VAL A 232 -8.29 -2.27 -8.56
CA VAL A 232 -8.02 -3.38 -7.63
C VAL A 232 -8.32 -2.96 -6.20
N TRP A 233 -7.92 -1.74 -5.79
CA TRP A 233 -8.12 -1.27 -4.41
C TRP A 233 -9.37 -0.41 -4.21
N GLY A 234 -10.09 -0.07 -5.29
CA GLY A 234 -11.33 0.70 -5.20
C GLY A 234 -11.15 2.15 -4.77
N ILE A 235 -9.95 2.74 -4.92
CA ILE A 235 -9.68 4.12 -4.51
C ILE A 235 -9.92 5.04 -5.71
N ALA A 236 -11.09 5.69 -5.74
CA ALA A 236 -11.49 6.60 -6.81
C ALA A 236 -10.40 7.60 -7.20
N LYS A 237 -10.32 7.89 -8.52
CA LYS A 237 -9.61 9.08 -9.03
C LYS A 237 -10.38 10.31 -8.50
N LYS A 238 -9.64 11.31 -8.02
CA LYS A 238 -10.25 12.58 -7.59
C LYS A 238 -10.89 13.27 -8.78
#